data_AF-A0A0Q3K8Y9-F1
#
_entry.id   AF-A0A0Q3K8Y9-F1
#
_cell.length_a   1.000
_cell.length_b   1.000
_cell.length_c   1.000
_cell.angle_alpha   90.00
_cell.angle_beta   90.00
_cell.angle_gamma   90.00
#
_symmetry.space_group_name_H-M   'P 1'
#
loop_
_entity.id
_entity.type
_entity.pdbx_description
1 polymer ?
#
loop_
_entity_poly.entity_id
_entity_poly.type
_entity_poly.pdbx_seq_one_letter_code
_entity_poly.pdbx_strand_id
1 'polypeptide(L)'
;MTFIEKNIDEIRKIFFHELGHFIAYKFSSKDIEGFKIGEIKITKCPPCKNGFGGHITPILPADFDNKSRLSPERLAHSFTNNYFGCIFQILLTDSEQHLELCMQDYGQLDQRKVNDNLMSYQLISKTYDIADHFYGLCDNLRKENFDTLKNLDLEKLLSDTNEEISVNIDYLEKDSHSFIDSFHEIYHKQLKVLTEIISLKR
;
A
#
# COMPACT_ATOMS: atom_id res chain seq x y z
N MET A 1 -19.35 15.02 18.72
CA MET A 1 -18.77 13.86 18.06
C MET A 1 -18.59 14.19 16.59
N THR A 2 -17.36 14.27 16.09
CA THR A 2 -17.04 14.60 14.68
C THR A 2 -17.41 13.45 13.73
N PHE A 3 -17.38 13.69 12.41
CA PHE A 3 -17.61 12.62 11.43
C PHE A 3 -16.54 11.54 11.53
N ILE A 4 -15.28 11.94 11.74
CA ILE A 4 -14.16 11.03 11.96
C ILE A 4 -14.39 10.17 13.21
N GLU A 5 -14.71 10.78 14.35
CA GLU A 5 -14.95 10.06 15.61
C GLU A 5 -16.07 9.00 15.48
N LYS A 6 -17.12 9.31 14.71
CA LYS A 6 -18.23 8.38 14.50
C LYS A 6 -17.87 7.16 13.65
N ASN A 7 -16.89 7.27 12.76
CA ASN A 7 -16.54 6.23 11.77
C ASN A 7 -15.07 5.80 11.90
N ILE A 8 -14.47 6.00 13.08
CA ILE A 8 -13.02 5.92 13.26
C ILE A 8 -12.47 4.54 12.93
N ASP A 9 -13.20 3.45 13.20
CA ASP A 9 -12.72 2.11 12.95
C ASP A 9 -12.68 1.76 11.45
N GLU A 10 -13.67 2.21 10.69
CA GLU A 10 -13.74 2.05 9.24
C GLU A 10 -12.69 2.92 8.55
N ILE A 11 -12.56 4.18 9.00
CA ILE A 11 -11.55 5.12 8.51
C ILE A 11 -10.15 4.60 8.82
N ARG A 12 -9.91 4.07 10.02
CA ARG A 12 -8.62 3.49 10.43
C ARG A 12 -8.19 2.35 9.52
N LYS A 13 -9.13 1.47 9.12
CA LYS A 13 -8.84 0.38 8.17
C LYS A 13 -8.36 0.90 6.82
N ILE A 14 -9.06 1.89 6.25
CA ILE A 14 -8.67 2.49 4.98
C ILE A 14 -7.37 3.30 5.12
N PHE A 15 -7.21 4.04 6.23
CA PHE A 15 -6.00 4.79 6.49
C PHE A 15 -4.76 3.88 6.50
N PHE A 16 -4.81 2.76 7.21
CA PHE A 16 -3.69 1.82 7.23
C PHE A 16 -3.47 1.11 5.89
N HIS A 17 -4.52 0.92 5.10
CA HIS A 17 -4.39 0.48 3.72
C HIS A 17 -3.59 1.49 2.89
N GLU A 18 -4.00 2.76 2.89
CA GLU A 18 -3.28 3.81 2.16
C GLU A 18 -1.88 4.07 2.71
N LEU A 19 -1.67 3.89 4.02
CA LEU A 19 -0.34 3.97 4.64
C LEU A 19 0.63 2.92 4.06
N GLY A 20 0.13 1.71 3.76
CA GLY A 20 0.93 0.68 3.10
C GLY A 20 1.40 1.12 1.72
N HIS A 21 0.50 1.66 0.89
CA HIS A 21 0.87 2.23 -0.40
C HIS A 21 1.84 3.40 -0.26
N PHE A 22 1.59 4.30 0.69
CA PHE A 22 2.45 5.44 0.99
C PHE A 22 3.90 5.00 1.26
N ILE A 23 4.08 4.00 2.12
CA ILE A 23 5.40 3.47 2.47
C ILE A 23 6.09 2.85 1.25
N ALA A 24 5.37 2.05 0.46
CA ALA A 24 5.92 1.45 -0.76
C ALA A 24 6.35 2.51 -1.79
N TYR A 25 5.53 3.55 -1.99
CA TYR A 25 5.87 4.65 -2.88
C TYR A 25 7.05 5.49 -2.37
N LYS A 26 7.15 5.73 -1.06
CA LYS A 26 8.24 6.51 -0.47
C LYS A 26 9.61 5.87 -0.67
N PHE A 27 9.67 4.55 -0.78
CA PHE A 27 10.94 3.88 -1.07
C PHE A 27 11.21 3.74 -2.57
N SER A 28 10.16 3.56 -3.36
CA SER A 28 10.27 3.66 -4.81
C SER A 28 10.77 5.03 -5.28
N SER A 29 10.30 6.11 -4.66
CA SER A 29 10.73 7.45 -5.01
C SER A 29 12.21 7.70 -4.79
N LYS A 30 12.78 7.08 -3.75
CA LYS A 30 14.19 7.23 -3.42
C LYS A 30 15.07 6.48 -4.42
N ASP A 31 14.63 5.30 -4.85
CA ASP A 31 15.55 4.30 -5.41
C ASP A 31 15.13 3.73 -6.80
N ILE A 32 13.90 3.96 -7.27
CA ILE A 32 13.39 3.35 -8.52
C ILE A 32 12.70 4.37 -9.44
N GLU A 33 11.55 4.93 -9.02
CA GLU A 33 10.68 5.71 -9.92
C GLU A 33 10.74 7.22 -9.69
N GLY A 34 11.35 7.71 -8.60
CA GLY A 34 11.49 9.16 -8.37
C GLY A 34 10.19 9.88 -7.98
N PHE A 35 9.12 9.15 -7.66
CA PHE A 35 7.80 9.73 -7.37
C PHE A 35 7.82 10.64 -6.15
N LYS A 36 6.84 11.51 -5.98
CA LYS A 36 6.52 12.06 -4.65
C LYS A 36 5.10 11.67 -4.31
N ILE A 37 4.72 11.72 -3.04
CA ILE A 37 3.32 11.60 -2.69
C ILE A 37 2.73 13.00 -2.61
N GLY A 38 1.67 13.24 -3.39
CA GLY A 38 0.95 14.51 -3.38
C GLY A 38 -0.14 14.54 -2.33
N GLU A 39 -1.02 13.53 -2.34
CA GLU A 39 -2.15 13.46 -1.42
C GLU A 39 -2.51 12.02 -1.05
N ILE A 40 -3.04 11.85 0.16
CA ILE A 40 -3.79 10.66 0.59
C ILE A 40 -5.16 11.14 1.06
N LYS A 41 -6.20 10.53 0.49
CA LYS A 41 -7.60 10.88 0.77
C LYS A 41 -8.42 9.64 1.08
N ILE A 42 -9.40 9.81 1.96
CA ILE A 42 -10.41 8.81 2.29
C ILE A 42 -11.77 9.44 2.03
N THR A 43 -12.55 8.83 1.14
CA THR A 43 -13.86 9.33 0.70
C THR A 43 -14.96 8.32 1.00
N LYS A 44 -16.19 8.81 1.12
CA LYS A 44 -17.36 7.93 1.23
C LYS A 44 -17.50 7.13 -0.06
N CYS A 45 -17.63 5.83 0.09
CA CYS A 45 -17.80 4.89 -1.01
C CYS A 45 -18.95 3.92 -0.66
N PRO A 46 -20.21 4.27 -1.01
CA PRO A 46 -21.36 3.38 -0.80
C PRO A 46 -21.19 1.95 -1.34
N PRO A 47 -20.52 1.70 -2.49
CA PRO A 47 -20.31 0.33 -2.96
C PRO A 47 -19.16 -0.40 -2.26
N CYS A 48 -18.31 0.27 -1.46
CA CYS A 48 -17.20 -0.35 -0.76
C CYS A 48 -17.68 -1.10 0.49
N LYS A 49 -17.01 -2.21 0.85
CA LYS A 49 -17.43 -3.10 1.94
C LYS A 49 -17.61 -2.41 3.30
N ASN A 50 -16.80 -1.39 3.59
CA ASN A 50 -16.86 -0.59 4.82
C ASN A 50 -17.41 0.82 4.61
N GLY A 51 -17.97 1.13 3.44
CA GLY A 51 -18.52 2.45 3.15
C GLY A 51 -17.47 3.54 2.85
N PHE A 52 -16.18 3.21 2.79
CA PHE A 52 -15.09 4.15 2.53
C PHE A 52 -14.11 3.61 1.48
N GLY A 53 -13.54 4.51 0.69
CA GLY A 53 -12.47 4.21 -0.26
C GLY A 53 -11.28 5.13 -0.02
N GLY A 54 -10.08 4.58 -0.18
CA GLY A 54 -8.84 5.34 -0.10
C GLY A 54 -8.30 5.67 -1.48
N HIS A 55 -7.53 6.76 -1.56
CA HIS A 55 -6.79 7.12 -2.75
C HIS A 55 -5.48 7.80 -2.39
N ILE A 56 -4.40 7.32 -2.99
CA ILE A 56 -3.10 7.98 -2.99
C ILE A 56 -2.79 8.52 -4.40
N THR A 57 -2.43 9.79 -4.47
CA THR A 57 -2.01 10.43 -5.72
C THR A 57 -0.50 10.66 -5.70
N PRO A 58 0.28 9.88 -6.48
CA PRO A 58 1.69 10.16 -6.67
C PRO A 58 1.88 11.35 -7.62
N ILE A 59 2.91 12.15 -7.36
CA ILE A 59 3.46 13.16 -8.24
C ILE A 59 4.57 12.50 -9.05
N LEU A 60 4.38 12.45 -10.37
CA LEU A 60 5.32 11.84 -11.30
C LEU A 60 6.52 12.78 -11.57
N PRO A 61 7.74 12.25 -11.77
CA PRO A 61 8.87 13.00 -12.32
C PRO A 61 8.51 13.63 -13.67
N ALA A 62 9.16 14.74 -13.99
CA ALA A 62 8.91 15.48 -15.22
C ALA A 62 9.21 14.66 -16.49
N ASP A 63 10.11 13.69 -16.39
CA ASP A 63 10.57 12.78 -17.44
C ASP A 63 9.92 11.39 -17.38
N PHE A 64 8.90 11.21 -16.53
CA PHE A 64 8.24 9.91 -16.39
C PHE A 64 7.49 9.49 -17.66
N ASP A 65 7.90 8.38 -18.24
CA ASP A 65 7.24 7.76 -19.39
C ASP A 65 6.36 6.57 -18.97
N ASN A 66 5.06 6.71 -19.22
CA ASN A 66 4.04 5.68 -18.96
C ASN A 66 3.80 4.74 -20.16
N LYS A 67 4.42 5.00 -21.32
CA LYS A 67 4.24 4.20 -22.55
C LYS A 67 5.28 3.11 -22.69
N SER A 68 6.46 3.31 -22.10
CA SER A 68 7.52 2.30 -22.12
C SER A 68 7.14 1.08 -21.28
N ARG A 69 7.52 -0.10 -21.79
CA ARG A 69 7.42 -1.36 -21.06
C ARG A 69 8.23 -1.24 -19.75
N LEU A 70 7.61 -1.59 -18.63
CA LEU A 70 8.27 -1.56 -17.32
C LEU A 70 9.44 -2.57 -17.28
N SER A 71 10.52 -2.16 -16.62
CA SER A 71 11.61 -3.08 -16.27
C SER A 71 11.12 -4.09 -15.21
N PRO A 72 11.80 -5.24 -15.06
CA PRO A 72 11.47 -6.20 -13.99
C PRO A 72 11.44 -5.57 -12.60
N GLU A 73 12.34 -4.62 -12.32
CA GLU A 73 12.40 -3.90 -11.05
C GLU A 73 11.21 -2.96 -10.84
N ARG A 74 10.77 -2.26 -11.90
CA ARG A 74 9.55 -1.44 -11.85
C ARG A 74 8.28 -2.29 -11.71
N LEU A 75 8.26 -3.50 -12.28
CA LEU A 75 7.18 -4.46 -12.07
C LEU A 75 7.18 -5.00 -10.64
N ALA A 76 8.35 -5.34 -10.10
CA ALA A 76 8.51 -5.74 -8.71
C ALA A 76 7.96 -4.65 -7.77
N HIS A 77 8.36 -3.39 -8.00
CA HIS A 77 7.80 -2.26 -7.28
C HIS A 77 6.27 -2.19 -7.41
N SER A 78 5.73 -2.30 -8.63
CA SER A 78 4.30 -2.25 -8.85
C SER A 78 3.56 -3.35 -8.04
N PHE A 79 4.05 -4.60 -8.05
CA PHE A 79 3.48 -5.65 -7.22
C PHE A 79 3.61 -5.32 -5.73
N THR A 80 4.79 -4.92 -5.26
CA THR A 80 5.01 -4.55 -3.86
C THR A 80 4.03 -3.48 -3.40
N ASN A 81 3.86 -2.43 -4.19
CA ASN A 81 2.94 -1.34 -3.87
C ASN A 81 1.50 -1.83 -3.74
N ASN A 82 1.02 -2.63 -4.70
CA ASN A 82 -0.35 -3.15 -4.68
C ASN A 82 -0.61 -4.09 -3.49
N TYR A 83 0.36 -4.90 -3.06
CA TYR A 83 0.19 -5.78 -1.90
C TYR A 83 0.39 -5.08 -0.55
N PHE A 84 1.22 -4.04 -0.49
CA PHE A 84 1.54 -3.36 0.76
C PHE A 84 0.32 -2.72 1.42
N GLY A 85 -0.65 -2.23 0.65
CA GLY A 85 -1.88 -1.67 1.23
C GLY A 85 -2.60 -2.68 2.11
N CYS A 86 -2.90 -3.86 1.57
CA CYS A 86 -3.55 -4.91 2.34
C CYS A 86 -2.67 -5.53 3.44
N ILE A 87 -1.35 -5.61 3.25
CA ILE A 87 -0.43 -6.06 4.32
C ILE A 87 -0.53 -5.12 5.51
N PHE A 88 -0.43 -3.81 5.31
CA PHE A 88 -0.49 -2.85 6.41
C PHE A 88 -1.86 -2.80 7.07
N GLN A 89 -2.93 -2.87 6.28
CA GLN A 89 -4.28 -2.99 6.83
C GLN A 89 -4.38 -4.18 7.78
N ILE A 90 -3.91 -5.37 7.38
CA ILE A 90 -3.97 -6.57 8.22
C ILE A 90 -3.13 -6.42 9.49
N LEU A 91 -1.89 -5.94 9.36
CA LEU A 91 -0.95 -5.81 10.47
C LEU A 91 -1.41 -4.79 11.54
N LEU A 92 -2.08 -3.72 11.11
CA LEU A 92 -2.36 -2.57 11.98
C LEU A 92 -3.81 -2.49 12.46
N THR A 93 -4.68 -3.36 11.96
CA THR A 93 -6.08 -3.44 12.40
C THR A 93 -6.37 -4.72 13.18
N ASP A 94 -5.35 -5.54 13.44
CA ASP A 94 -5.47 -6.87 14.07
C ASP A 94 -6.55 -7.73 13.40
N SER A 95 -6.66 -7.59 12.08
CA SER A 95 -7.63 -8.33 11.29
C SER A 95 -7.23 -9.80 11.21
N GLU A 96 -8.15 -10.68 11.61
CA GLU A 96 -8.02 -12.14 11.38
C GLU A 96 -8.08 -12.49 9.88
N GLN A 97 -8.41 -11.53 9.01
CA GLN A 97 -8.49 -11.76 7.57
C GLN A 97 -7.13 -12.11 6.98
N HIS A 98 -7.15 -13.03 6.02
CA HIS A 98 -6.00 -13.35 5.19
C HIS A 98 -5.80 -12.29 4.09
N LEU A 99 -4.57 -12.17 3.60
CA LEU A 99 -4.21 -11.19 2.57
C LEU A 99 -5.10 -11.28 1.33
N GLU A 100 -5.45 -12.51 0.90
CA GLU A 100 -6.39 -12.72 -0.22
C GLU A 100 -7.74 -12.05 0.00
N LEU A 101 -8.34 -12.22 1.18
CA LEU A 101 -9.63 -11.62 1.51
C LEU A 101 -9.53 -10.10 1.52
N CYS A 102 -8.43 -9.54 2.05
CA CYS A 102 -8.23 -8.10 1.99
C CYS A 102 -8.19 -7.60 0.54
N MET A 103 -7.45 -8.27 -0.35
CA MET A 103 -7.34 -7.90 -1.77
C MET A 103 -8.70 -7.98 -2.48
N GLN A 104 -9.56 -8.92 -2.10
CA GLN A 104 -10.91 -9.07 -2.66
C GLN A 104 -11.93 -8.05 -2.11
N ASP A 105 -11.78 -7.64 -0.85
CA ASP A 105 -12.77 -6.82 -0.14
C ASP A 105 -12.44 -5.32 -0.14
N TYR A 106 -11.17 -4.99 0.06
CA TYR A 106 -10.66 -3.63 0.27
C TYR A 106 -9.70 -3.22 -0.85
N GLY A 107 -8.75 -4.10 -1.21
CA GLY A 107 -7.74 -3.88 -2.25
C GLY A 107 -8.18 -4.24 -3.66
N GLN A 108 -9.48 -4.09 -4.02
CA GLN A 108 -10.00 -4.54 -5.31
C GLN A 108 -9.31 -3.86 -6.50
N LEU A 109 -8.96 -2.58 -6.34
CA LEU A 109 -8.20 -1.84 -7.35
C LEU A 109 -6.78 -2.38 -7.48
N ASP A 110 -6.16 -2.75 -6.37
CA ASP A 110 -4.80 -3.29 -6.35
C ASP A 110 -4.75 -4.69 -6.95
N GLN A 111 -5.73 -5.54 -6.63
CA GLN A 111 -5.89 -6.84 -7.25
C GLN A 111 -6.08 -6.73 -8.77
N ARG A 112 -6.88 -5.76 -9.22
CA ARG A 112 -7.03 -5.49 -10.67
C ARG A 112 -5.70 -5.10 -11.30
N LYS A 113 -4.96 -4.15 -10.71
CA LYS A 113 -3.64 -3.73 -11.22
C LYS A 113 -2.62 -4.88 -11.24
N VAL A 114 -2.61 -5.73 -10.21
CA VAL A 114 -1.79 -6.95 -10.16
C VAL A 114 -2.12 -7.85 -11.35
N ASN A 115 -3.41 -8.15 -11.56
CA ASN A 115 -3.87 -9.00 -12.66
C ASN A 115 -3.52 -8.40 -14.03
N ASP A 116 -3.72 -7.09 -14.21
CA ASP A 116 -3.42 -6.39 -15.46
C ASP A 116 -1.92 -6.44 -15.78
N ASN A 117 -1.06 -6.28 -14.76
CA ASN A 117 0.38 -6.44 -14.91
C ASN A 117 0.77 -7.89 -15.22
N LEU A 118 0.17 -8.88 -14.54
CA LEU A 118 0.44 -10.29 -14.82
C LEU A 118 0.08 -10.66 -16.26
N MET A 119 -1.05 -10.18 -16.78
CA MET A 119 -1.46 -10.40 -18.16
C MET A 119 -0.56 -9.65 -19.16
N SER A 120 -0.37 -8.35 -18.97
CA SER A 120 0.35 -7.48 -19.91
C SER A 120 1.82 -7.88 -20.08
N TYR A 121 2.42 -8.44 -19.04
CA TYR A 121 3.83 -8.85 -19.03
C TYR A 121 4.03 -10.36 -19.21
N GLN A 122 2.95 -11.11 -19.49
CA GLN A 122 2.97 -12.58 -19.69
C GLN A 122 3.51 -13.33 -18.47
N LEU A 123 3.16 -12.86 -17.27
CA LEU A 123 3.59 -13.39 -15.97
C LEU A 123 2.49 -14.22 -15.28
N ILE A 124 1.40 -14.58 -15.96
CA ILE A 124 0.30 -15.39 -15.38
C ILE A 124 0.82 -16.70 -14.75
N SER A 125 1.87 -17.31 -15.32
CA SER A 125 2.47 -18.52 -14.75
C SER A 125 3.16 -18.30 -13.40
N LYS A 126 3.40 -17.04 -13.00
CA LYS A 126 4.08 -16.61 -11.77
C LYS A 126 3.11 -16.12 -10.69
N THR A 127 1.80 -16.13 -10.96
CA THR A 127 0.79 -15.63 -10.01
C THR A 127 0.95 -16.24 -8.62
N TYR A 128 1.09 -17.57 -8.54
CA TYR A 128 1.29 -18.26 -7.26
C TYR A 128 2.62 -17.89 -6.59
N ASP A 129 3.73 -17.87 -7.35
CA ASP A 129 5.05 -17.52 -6.81
C ASP A 129 5.06 -16.09 -6.21
N ILE A 130 4.37 -15.14 -6.86
CA ILE A 130 4.24 -13.76 -6.38
C ILE A 130 3.30 -13.68 -5.17
N ALA A 131 2.14 -14.34 -5.21
CA ALA A 131 1.20 -14.33 -4.10
C ALA A 131 1.78 -14.98 -2.84
N ASP A 132 2.40 -16.16 -2.97
CA ASP A 132 3.03 -16.89 -1.86
C ASP A 132 4.15 -16.08 -1.22
N HIS A 133 4.91 -15.33 -2.03
CA HIS A 133 5.92 -14.40 -1.52
C HIS A 133 5.30 -13.36 -0.57
N PHE A 134 4.20 -12.71 -0.97
CA PHE A 134 3.54 -11.71 -0.12
C PHE A 134 2.79 -12.31 1.06
N TYR A 135 2.23 -13.52 0.94
CA TYR A 135 1.65 -14.25 2.07
C TYR A 135 2.72 -14.56 3.11
N GLY A 136 3.86 -15.11 2.69
CA GLY A 136 5.00 -15.38 3.57
C GLY A 136 5.57 -14.10 4.20
N LEU A 137 5.61 -12.99 3.46
CA LEU A 137 5.99 -11.69 4.00
C LEU A 137 5.02 -11.23 5.10
N CYS A 138 3.71 -11.25 4.82
CA CYS A 138 2.68 -10.84 5.78
C CYS A 138 2.76 -11.67 7.07
N ASP A 139 2.92 -12.99 6.97
CA ASP A 139 3.02 -13.88 8.12
C ASP A 139 4.30 -13.68 8.93
N ASN A 140 5.39 -13.26 8.28
CA ASN A 140 6.62 -12.90 8.99
C ASN A 140 6.47 -11.57 9.71
N LEU A 141 5.89 -10.55 9.05
CA LEU A 141 5.66 -9.24 9.67
C LEU A 141 4.69 -9.32 10.84
N ARG A 142 3.69 -10.22 10.82
CA ARG A 142 2.77 -10.46 11.96
C ARG A 142 3.48 -10.83 13.27
N LYS A 143 4.74 -11.25 13.23
CA LYS A 143 5.55 -11.60 14.40
C LYS A 143 6.27 -10.40 15.01
N GLU A 144 6.29 -9.27 14.30
CA GLU A 144 6.95 -8.03 14.72
C GLU A 144 6.01 -7.13 15.51
N ASN A 145 6.57 -6.20 16.29
CA ASN A 145 5.78 -5.22 17.03
C ASN A 145 5.59 -3.93 16.21
N PHE A 146 4.33 -3.57 15.97
CA PHE A 146 3.92 -2.35 15.27
C PHE A 146 3.07 -1.39 16.13
N ASP A 147 3.17 -1.47 17.46
CA ASP A 147 2.40 -0.66 18.41
C ASP A 147 2.49 0.84 18.12
N THR A 148 3.65 1.34 17.70
CA THR A 148 3.83 2.75 17.34
C THR A 148 2.89 3.17 16.20
N LEU A 149 2.74 2.34 15.15
CA LEU A 149 1.83 2.63 14.05
C LEU A 149 0.36 2.41 14.42
N LYS A 150 0.07 1.35 15.18
CA LYS A 150 -1.30 1.06 15.63
C LYS A 150 -1.88 2.21 16.45
N ASN A 151 -1.02 2.89 17.21
CA ASN A 151 -1.39 3.97 18.11
C ASN A 151 -1.13 5.37 17.52
N LEU A 152 -1.04 5.50 16.19
CA LEU A 152 -0.97 6.81 15.56
C LEU A 152 -2.16 7.69 15.96
N ASP A 153 -1.85 8.96 16.22
CA ASP A 153 -2.84 9.98 16.57
C ASP A 153 -3.61 10.40 15.30
N LEU A 154 -4.64 9.62 14.98
CA LEU A 154 -5.48 9.84 13.80
C LEU A 154 -6.20 11.19 13.83
N GLU A 155 -6.45 11.78 15.00
CA GLU A 155 -7.09 13.11 15.09
C GLU A 155 -6.17 14.22 14.59
N LYS A 156 -4.85 14.09 14.78
CA LYS A 156 -3.86 15.03 14.23
C LYS A 156 -3.55 14.77 12.77
N LEU A 157 -3.65 13.50 12.35
CA LEU A 157 -3.34 13.07 10.99
C LEU A 157 -4.48 13.34 10.01
N LEU A 158 -5.73 13.30 10.47
CA LEU A 158 -6.89 13.36 9.61
C LEU A 158 -7.61 14.69 9.76
N SER A 159 -7.89 15.34 8.63
CA SER A 159 -8.75 16.52 8.56
C SER A 159 -9.95 16.21 7.68
N ASP A 160 -11.16 16.45 8.17
CA ASP A 160 -12.37 16.30 7.37
C ASP A 160 -12.81 17.61 6.72
N THR A 161 -13.31 17.46 5.51
CA THR A 161 -14.34 18.32 4.93
C THR A 161 -15.57 17.41 4.76
N ASN A 162 -16.80 17.93 4.77
CA ASN A 162 -18.06 17.17 4.92
C ASN A 162 -18.24 15.87 4.06
N GLU A 163 -17.40 15.64 3.05
CA GLU A 163 -17.42 14.47 2.16
C GLU A 163 -16.06 13.77 1.97
N GLU A 164 -14.96 14.36 2.43
CA GLU A 164 -13.59 13.90 2.17
C GLU A 164 -12.70 14.10 3.39
N ILE A 165 -11.95 13.06 3.74
CA ILE A 165 -10.93 13.10 4.79
C ILE A 165 -9.57 13.15 4.10
N SER A 166 -8.82 14.20 4.37
CA SER A 166 -7.43 14.35 3.92
C SER A 166 -6.48 13.92 5.02
N VAL A 167 -5.36 13.30 4.64
CA VAL A 167 -4.25 12.98 5.55
C VAL A 167 -3.20 14.08 5.49
N ASN A 168 -2.76 14.56 6.66
CA ASN A 168 -1.62 15.45 6.79
C ASN A 168 -0.31 14.67 6.57
N ILE A 169 0.17 14.65 5.32
CA ILE A 169 1.38 13.92 4.92
C ILE A 169 2.62 14.44 5.66
N ASP A 170 2.78 15.76 5.81
CA ASP A 170 3.93 16.35 6.50
C ASP A 170 4.02 15.87 7.96
N TYR A 171 2.86 15.80 8.63
CA TYR A 171 2.79 15.25 9.99
C TYR A 171 3.08 13.75 9.98
N LEU A 172 2.48 12.98 9.07
CA LEU A 172 2.72 11.54 8.94
C LEU A 172 4.22 11.24 8.76
N GLU A 173 4.89 11.97 7.88
CA GLU A 173 6.31 11.82 7.64
C GLU A 173 7.15 12.14 8.86
N LYS A 174 6.83 13.23 9.57
CA LYS A 174 7.60 13.67 10.73
C LYS A 174 7.39 12.76 11.95
N ASP A 175 6.15 12.36 12.22
CA ASP A 175 5.77 11.60 13.40
C ASP A 175 6.14 10.11 13.26
N SER A 176 6.02 9.57 12.05
CA SER A 176 6.31 8.17 11.76
C SER A 176 7.66 7.93 11.09
N HIS A 177 8.55 8.93 10.99
CA HIS A 177 9.77 8.85 10.16
C HIS A 177 10.61 7.61 10.45
N SER A 178 10.97 7.40 11.73
CA SER A 178 11.84 6.31 12.16
C SER A 178 11.21 4.94 11.88
N PHE A 179 9.90 4.86 12.03
CA PHE A 179 9.16 3.65 11.73
C PHE A 179 9.08 3.40 10.23
N ILE A 180 8.69 4.42 9.45
CA ILE A 180 8.60 4.31 8.00
C ILE A 180 9.95 3.82 7.48
N ASP A 181 11.04 4.46 7.88
CA ASP A 181 12.42 4.09 7.50
C ASP A 181 12.81 2.65 7.87
N SER A 182 12.25 2.07 8.94
CA SER A 182 12.49 0.67 9.29
C SER A 182 12.01 -0.32 8.22
N PHE A 183 11.06 0.09 7.37
CA PHE A 183 10.57 -0.72 6.25
C PHE A 183 11.47 -0.61 5.00
N HIS A 184 12.49 0.23 5.00
CA HIS A 184 13.39 0.40 3.84
C HIS A 184 14.05 -0.93 3.47
N GLU A 185 14.68 -1.60 4.44
CA GLU A 185 15.35 -2.88 4.21
C GLU A 185 14.35 -3.98 3.82
N ILE A 186 13.17 -4.01 4.46
CA ILE A 186 12.10 -4.97 4.15
C ILE A 186 11.68 -4.80 2.70
N TYR A 187 11.40 -3.56 2.28
CA TYR A 187 10.98 -3.21 0.94
C TYR A 187 12.02 -3.62 -0.12
N HIS A 188 13.29 -3.26 0.06
CA HIS A 188 14.35 -3.62 -0.90
C HIS A 188 14.60 -5.13 -0.98
N LYS A 189 14.48 -5.83 0.15
CA LYS A 189 14.56 -7.30 0.14
C LYS A 189 13.43 -7.91 -0.69
N GLN A 190 12.21 -7.37 -0.62
CA GLN A 190 11.10 -7.87 -1.43
C GLN A 190 11.32 -7.58 -2.92
N LEU A 191 11.77 -6.37 -3.25
CA LEU A 191 12.07 -5.99 -4.63
C LEU A 191 13.07 -6.93 -5.28
N LYS A 192 14.14 -7.31 -4.55
CA LYS A 192 15.14 -8.25 -5.05
C LYS A 192 14.51 -9.61 -5.36
N VAL A 193 13.76 -10.18 -4.41
CA VAL A 193 13.11 -11.49 -4.59
C VAL A 193 12.11 -11.46 -5.74
N LEU A 194 11.27 -10.43 -5.83
CA LEU A 194 10.30 -10.28 -6.91
C LEU A 194 10.96 -10.10 -8.26
N THR A 195 12.03 -9.29 -8.33
CA THR A 195 12.80 -9.10 -9.56
C THR A 195 13.36 -10.43 -10.06
N GLU A 196 13.85 -11.29 -9.15
CA GLU A 196 14.27 -12.66 -9.48
C GLU A 196 13.09 -13.50 -9.99
N ILE A 197 11.96 -13.54 -9.28
CA ILE A 197 10.75 -14.30 -9.69
C ILE A 197 10.28 -13.89 -11.10
N ILE A 198 10.25 -12.59 -11.38
CA ILE A 198 9.83 -11.98 -12.65
C ILE A 198 10.83 -12.28 -13.77
N SER A 199 12.14 -12.20 -13.47
CA SER A 199 13.21 -12.34 -14.47
C SER A 199 13.48 -13.80 -14.85
N LEU A 200 13.11 -14.76 -14.00
CA LEU A 200 13.23 -16.18 -14.29
C LEU A 200 12.29 -16.59 -15.44
N LYS A 201 12.86 -16.79 -16.63
CA LYS A 201 12.18 -17.42 -17.75
C LYS A 201 11.79 -18.85 -17.37
N ARG A 202 10.53 -19.24 -17.66
CA ARG A 202 10.13 -20.65 -17.74
C ARG A 202 10.46 -21.17 -19.13
#